data_AF-A0ABD1CUD9-F1
#
_entry.id   AF-A0ABD1CUD9-F1
#
_cell.length_a   1.000
_cell.length_b   1.000
_cell.length_c   1.000
_cell.angle_alpha   90.00
_cell.angle_beta   90.00
_cell.angle_gamma   90.00
#
_symmetry.space_group_name_H-M   'P 1'
#
loop_
_entity.id
_entity.type
_entity.pdbx_description
1 polymer ?
#
loop_
_entity_poly.entity_id
_entity_poly.type
_entity_poly.pdbx_seq_one_letter_code
_entity_poly.pdbx_strand_id
1 'polypeptide(L)'
;MYTLTFTIVLSHLLGTIGALEPTNKFEATWGCKQYNTNHGYEHGHPYFATSRFRNIQVTRENVTMLRLGVLGNNDGHVRLAPTGFPYDETEMNEIVLSGWANTKTVVRRYSRTSPSNRSVELKLKEQSSLGMLSSYEPFMFTMAVNHTDGFVQLTRDGDLHPFLEFRDPKISTNYIGFCNWDVPLVFFYDCPLEIDRRNSFLLFWKRLEYLFNYRGCKQYNTNDGYEFAHPYFLTSGFDNAKVTSGNVTQLRMGVLGNNDGHIRLSPKEFPFDNTEMHEIVLSGWANTKTVVRRYFRTSPQHRGDEIKLEEQFSNGLLSVYRPLMFRMDLHPGGRVQLFRDGHHQPFLQFEDRLLSANYIGFCSWDVPLVFFYDCPMEIDGRSCEGNIAFT
;
A
#
# COMPACT_ATOMS: atom_id res chain seq x y z
N MET A 1 50.27 41.25 30.84
CA MET A 1 48.82 41.05 30.63
C MET A 1 48.63 40.74 29.15
N TYR A 2 48.60 39.46 28.80
CA TYR A 2 48.36 38.99 27.43
C TYR A 2 47.29 37.90 27.50
N THR A 3 46.14 38.17 26.91
CA THR A 3 45.00 37.27 26.76
C THR A 3 45.27 36.32 25.60
N LEU A 4 45.36 35.02 25.86
CA LEU A 4 45.33 33.99 24.81
C LEU A 4 43.88 33.55 24.61
N THR A 5 43.31 33.89 23.45
CA THR A 5 42.06 33.34 22.94
C THR A 5 42.34 31.99 22.26
N PHE A 6 41.76 30.91 22.78
CA PHE A 6 41.76 29.60 22.10
C PHE A 6 40.54 29.52 21.18
N THR A 7 40.78 29.54 19.87
CA THR A 7 39.78 29.24 18.85
C THR A 7 39.66 27.72 18.71
N ILE A 8 38.53 27.15 19.12
CA ILE A 8 38.20 25.74 18.85
C ILE A 8 37.73 25.66 17.40
N VAL A 9 38.53 25.04 16.54
CA VAL A 9 38.13 24.68 15.17
C VAL A 9 37.27 23.41 15.27
N LEU A 10 35.96 23.56 15.13
CA LEU A 10 35.02 22.46 15.05
C LEU A 10 35.10 21.86 13.63
N SER A 11 35.85 20.78 13.46
CA SER A 11 35.83 20.01 12.21
C SER A 11 34.48 19.32 12.06
N HIS A 12 33.66 19.75 11.11
CA HIS A 12 32.44 19.09 10.70
C HIS A 12 32.75 17.71 10.09
N LEU A 13 32.60 16.65 10.88
CA LEU A 13 32.28 15.34 10.33
C LEU A 13 30.81 15.37 9.90
N LEU A 14 30.56 15.77 8.65
CA LEU A 14 29.34 15.41 7.94
C LEU A 14 29.38 13.91 7.69
N GLY A 15 28.94 13.14 8.68
CA GLY A 15 28.52 11.77 8.45
C GLY A 15 27.37 11.83 7.46
N THR A 16 27.59 11.35 6.24
CA THR A 16 26.53 11.00 5.31
C THR A 16 25.68 9.95 6.01
N ILE A 17 24.59 10.39 6.64
CA ILE A 17 23.45 9.52 6.89
C ILE A 17 23.00 9.13 5.49
N GLY A 18 23.43 7.94 5.03
CA GLY A 18 22.81 7.32 3.87
C GLY A 18 21.33 7.33 4.17
N ALA A 19 20.56 8.07 3.37
CA ALA A 19 19.12 7.97 3.42
C ALA A 19 18.81 6.48 3.37
N LEU A 20 18.15 5.95 4.42
CA LEU A 20 17.61 4.60 4.34
C LEU A 20 16.75 4.58 3.08
N GLU A 21 17.22 3.86 2.05
CA GLU A 21 16.46 3.64 0.82
C GLU A 21 15.01 3.33 1.22
N PRO A 22 14.00 3.99 0.64
CA PRO A 22 12.63 3.84 1.08
C PRO A 22 12.21 2.37 0.98
N THR A 23 12.13 1.71 2.14
CA THR A 23 11.74 0.31 2.24
C THR A 23 10.27 0.21 1.89
N ASN A 24 9.93 -0.59 0.88
CA ASN A 24 8.54 -0.86 0.53
C ASN A 24 7.84 -1.60 1.67
N LYS A 25 6.93 -0.90 2.36
CA LYS A 25 6.24 -1.43 3.55
C LYS A 25 5.23 -2.51 3.20
N PHE A 26 4.76 -2.53 1.95
CA PHE A 26 3.84 -3.56 1.49
C PHE A 26 4.48 -4.94 1.38
N GLU A 27 5.81 -5.06 1.36
CA GLU A 27 6.48 -6.37 1.37
C GLU A 27 6.11 -7.21 2.60
N ALA A 28 5.71 -6.57 3.72
CA ALA A 28 5.22 -7.27 4.90
C ALA A 28 3.94 -8.08 4.64
N THR A 29 3.17 -7.75 3.60
CA THR A 29 1.91 -8.43 3.25
C THR A 29 2.13 -9.66 2.35
N TRP A 30 3.38 -9.97 1.99
CA TRP A 30 3.68 -11.08 1.10
C TRP A 30 3.16 -12.42 1.65
N GLY A 31 2.51 -13.19 0.77
CA GLY A 31 1.95 -14.50 1.11
C GLY A 31 0.62 -14.44 1.87
N CYS A 32 0.11 -13.25 2.20
CA CYS A 32 -1.22 -13.08 2.76
C CYS A 32 -2.33 -13.33 1.73
N LYS A 33 -3.52 -13.68 2.20
CA LYS A 33 -4.77 -13.45 1.48
C LYS A 33 -5.24 -12.02 1.70
N GLN A 34 -6.05 -11.51 0.78
CA GLN A 34 -6.60 -10.16 0.82
C GLN A 34 -8.14 -10.19 0.80
N TYR A 35 -8.77 -9.34 1.62
CA TYR A 35 -10.20 -9.05 1.59
C TYR A 35 -10.43 -7.54 1.58
N ASN A 36 -11.26 -7.07 0.65
CA ASN A 36 -11.55 -5.65 0.46
C ASN A 36 -12.96 -5.37 0.93
N THR A 37 -13.18 -4.22 1.58
CA THR A 37 -14.49 -3.85 2.09
C THR A 37 -14.81 -2.38 1.87
N ASN A 38 -15.99 -2.11 1.33
CA ASN A 38 -16.62 -0.78 1.22
C ASN A 38 -18.14 -0.83 1.40
N HIS A 39 -18.68 -1.93 1.92
CA HIS A 39 -20.12 -2.11 2.03
C HIS A 39 -20.71 -1.55 3.33
N GLY A 40 -19.84 -1.16 4.27
CA GLY A 40 -20.22 -0.59 5.55
C GLY A 40 -20.58 -1.64 6.60
N TYR A 41 -20.62 -1.20 7.86
CA TYR A 41 -20.60 -2.07 9.04
C TYR A 41 -21.72 -3.12 9.11
N GLU A 42 -22.90 -2.74 8.64
CA GLU A 42 -24.14 -3.54 8.69
C GLU A 42 -24.28 -4.52 7.52
N HIS A 43 -23.32 -4.53 6.59
CA HIS A 43 -23.34 -5.49 5.49
C HIS A 43 -23.09 -6.93 6.01
N GLY A 44 -23.66 -7.90 5.29
CA GLY A 44 -23.48 -9.33 5.56
C GLY A 44 -22.09 -9.83 5.13
N HIS A 45 -21.04 -9.34 5.80
CA HIS A 45 -19.67 -9.73 5.49
C HIS A 45 -19.45 -11.23 5.68
N PRO A 46 -18.62 -11.86 4.83
CA PRO A 46 -18.29 -13.27 4.95
C PRO A 46 -17.46 -13.53 6.21
N TYR A 47 -17.66 -14.71 6.78
CA TYR A 47 -16.82 -15.25 7.85
C TYR A 47 -16.03 -16.44 7.30
N PHE A 48 -14.71 -16.33 7.36
CA PHE A 48 -13.80 -17.34 6.84
C PHE A 48 -13.45 -18.36 7.93
N ALA A 49 -13.67 -19.64 7.65
CA ALA A 49 -13.26 -20.71 8.55
C ALA A 49 -11.73 -20.75 8.68
N THR A 50 -11.22 -20.56 9.90
CA THR A 50 -9.77 -20.54 10.16
C THR A 50 -9.14 -21.91 9.99
N SER A 51 -9.92 -22.99 10.06
CA SER A 51 -9.48 -24.35 9.71
C SER A 51 -9.03 -24.50 8.24
N ARG A 52 -9.36 -23.53 7.38
CA ARG A 52 -8.92 -23.47 5.97
C ARG A 52 -7.69 -22.58 5.78
N PHE A 53 -7.16 -22.00 6.84
CA PHE A 53 -5.97 -21.15 6.79
C PHE A 53 -4.72 -22.03 6.77
N ARG A 54 -3.74 -21.61 5.98
CA ARG A 54 -2.49 -22.35 5.78
C ARG A 54 -1.38 -21.89 6.71
N ASN A 55 -1.45 -20.63 7.14
CA ASN A 55 -0.41 -19.97 7.94
C ASN A 55 -0.79 -19.82 9.42
N ILE A 56 -1.90 -20.43 9.84
CA ILE A 56 -2.29 -20.51 11.25
C ILE A 56 -1.38 -21.50 12.00
N GLN A 57 -0.96 -21.15 13.21
CA GLN A 57 -0.25 -22.07 14.09
C GLN A 57 -1.03 -22.26 15.38
N VAL A 58 -0.99 -23.48 15.92
CA VAL A 58 -1.52 -23.79 17.25
C VAL A 58 -0.39 -24.40 18.07
N THR A 59 -0.04 -23.77 19.18
CA THR A 59 1.03 -24.24 20.07
C THR A 59 0.55 -25.42 20.92
N ARG A 60 1.48 -26.10 21.58
CA ARG A 60 1.17 -27.19 22.52
C ARG A 60 0.35 -26.72 23.73
N GLU A 61 0.44 -25.43 24.07
CA GLU A 61 -0.30 -24.78 25.16
C GLU A 61 -1.69 -24.33 24.74
N ASN A 62 -2.18 -24.82 23.59
CA ASN A 62 -3.49 -24.47 23.03
C ASN A 62 -3.62 -22.96 22.73
N VAL A 63 -2.54 -22.35 22.24
CA VAL A 63 -2.53 -20.96 21.78
C VAL A 63 -2.63 -20.94 20.25
N THR A 64 -3.68 -20.33 19.71
CA THR A 64 -3.81 -20.06 18.27
C THR A 64 -3.10 -18.75 17.91
N MET A 65 -2.20 -18.80 16.94
CA MET A 65 -1.49 -17.65 16.38
C MET A 65 -1.94 -17.38 14.95
N LEU A 66 -2.35 -16.14 14.70
CA LEU A 66 -2.82 -15.64 13.41
C LEU A 66 -2.11 -14.32 13.10
N ARG A 67 -1.42 -14.22 11.98
CA ARG A 67 -0.90 -12.93 11.49
C ARG A 67 -1.89 -12.30 10.52
N LEU A 68 -2.19 -11.03 10.76
CA LEU A 68 -3.20 -10.23 10.09
C LEU A 68 -2.61 -8.86 9.72
N GLY A 69 -3.31 -8.13 8.87
CA GLY A 69 -2.98 -6.76 8.54
C GLY A 69 -4.19 -5.94 8.13
N VAL A 70 -4.11 -4.62 8.33
CA VAL A 70 -5.14 -3.67 7.88
C VAL A 70 -4.47 -2.49 7.19
N LEU A 71 -4.96 -2.12 6.02
CA LEU A 71 -4.59 -0.89 5.30
C LEU A 71 -5.82 0.00 5.12
N GLY A 72 -5.65 1.27 5.47
CA GLY A 72 -6.65 2.34 5.38
C GLY A 72 -6.61 3.26 6.60
N ASN A 73 -7.46 4.28 6.63
CA ASN A 73 -7.31 5.38 7.59
C ASN A 73 -7.76 5.06 9.03
N ASN A 74 -8.82 4.27 9.20
CA ASN A 74 -9.48 4.06 10.49
C ASN A 74 -10.48 2.89 10.41
N ASP A 75 -11.04 2.50 11.57
CA ASP A 75 -12.18 1.58 11.70
C ASP A 75 -11.97 0.20 11.08
N GLY A 76 -10.81 -0.42 11.36
CA GLY A 76 -10.54 -1.81 11.00
C GLY A 76 -11.24 -2.78 11.95
N HIS A 77 -12.39 -3.35 11.56
CA HIS A 77 -13.10 -4.32 12.40
C HIS A 77 -12.68 -5.76 12.07
N VAL A 78 -12.16 -6.46 13.07
CA VAL A 78 -11.91 -7.91 13.04
C VAL A 78 -12.93 -8.58 13.94
N ARG A 79 -13.72 -9.49 13.36
CA ARG A 79 -14.81 -10.21 14.04
C ARG A 79 -14.41 -11.68 14.22
N LEU A 80 -14.58 -12.21 15.43
CA LEU A 80 -14.27 -13.59 15.78
C LEU A 80 -15.56 -14.30 16.21
N ALA A 81 -15.86 -15.43 15.57
CA ALA A 81 -17.12 -16.13 15.76
C ALA A 81 -16.94 -17.66 15.81
N PRO A 82 -17.84 -18.38 16.51
CA PRO A 82 -17.83 -19.84 16.54
C PRO A 82 -18.38 -20.48 15.26
N THR A 83 -19.17 -19.74 14.46
CA THR A 83 -19.82 -20.21 13.23
C THR A 83 -19.63 -19.20 12.08
N GLY A 84 -19.73 -19.68 10.85
CA GLY A 84 -19.64 -18.85 9.63
C GLY A 84 -20.88 -18.02 9.34
N PHE A 85 -21.98 -18.22 10.08
CA PHE A 85 -23.22 -17.47 9.94
C PHE A 85 -23.75 -17.07 11.33
N PRO A 86 -23.11 -16.09 12.00
CA PRO A 86 -23.40 -15.76 13.40
C PRO A 86 -24.63 -14.86 13.52
N TYR A 87 -25.79 -15.32 13.04
CA TYR A 87 -27.06 -14.56 13.05
C TYR A 87 -28.18 -15.29 13.78
N ASP A 88 -27.85 -16.32 14.54
CA ASP A 88 -28.80 -17.10 15.35
C ASP A 88 -28.50 -16.88 16.84
N GLU A 89 -28.60 -15.62 17.27
CA GLU A 89 -28.22 -15.13 18.62
C GLU A 89 -26.79 -15.49 19.06
N THR A 90 -25.91 -15.75 18.09
CA THR A 90 -24.56 -16.23 18.32
C THR A 90 -23.71 -15.14 18.99
N GLU A 91 -23.17 -15.44 20.18
CA GLU A 91 -22.16 -14.60 20.82
C GLU A 91 -20.86 -14.58 19.99
N MET A 92 -20.32 -13.38 19.77
CA MET A 92 -19.10 -13.16 19.01
C MET A 92 -18.30 -11.99 19.58
N ASN A 93 -17.01 -11.96 19.27
CA ASN A 93 -16.12 -10.86 19.63
C ASN A 93 -15.84 -9.97 18.43
N GLU A 94 -15.61 -8.70 18.70
CA GLU A 94 -15.13 -7.76 17.70
C GLU A 94 -14.01 -6.91 18.29
N ILE A 95 -12.94 -6.78 17.50
CA ILE A 95 -11.81 -5.90 17.75
C ILE A 95 -11.93 -4.78 16.71
N VAL A 96 -12.18 -3.56 17.18
CA VAL A 96 -12.19 -2.34 16.38
C VAL A 96 -10.82 -1.71 16.49
N LEU A 97 -10.04 -1.74 15.42
CA LEU A 97 -8.73 -1.13 15.32
C LEU A 97 -8.88 0.31 14.83
N SER A 98 -8.35 1.27 15.58
CA SER A 98 -8.30 2.67 15.17
C SER A 98 -9.64 3.27 14.75
N GLY A 99 -10.68 3.00 15.53
CA GLY A 99 -11.96 3.70 15.35
C GLY A 99 -11.92 5.14 15.84
N TRP A 100 -13.05 5.84 15.63
CA TRP A 100 -13.24 7.24 16.00
C TRP A 100 -12.13 8.14 15.42
N ALA A 101 -12.01 8.15 14.08
CA ALA A 101 -10.99 8.89 13.36
C ALA A 101 -9.55 8.51 13.79
N ASN A 102 -9.27 7.20 13.85
CA ASN A 102 -7.93 6.67 14.14
C ASN A 102 -7.41 7.03 15.54
N THR A 103 -8.29 7.09 16.55
CA THR A 103 -7.92 7.50 17.92
C THR A 103 -8.04 6.39 18.96
N LYS A 104 -8.88 5.37 18.73
CA LYS A 104 -9.20 4.35 19.72
C LYS A 104 -9.23 2.95 19.17
N THR A 105 -8.81 2.00 19.99
CA THR A 105 -9.03 0.57 19.78
C THR A 105 -9.96 0.04 20.86
N VAL A 106 -11.00 -0.69 20.45
CA VAL A 106 -12.03 -1.23 21.34
C VAL A 106 -12.21 -2.71 21.09
N VAL A 107 -12.29 -3.49 22.17
CA VAL A 107 -12.69 -4.89 22.12
C VAL A 107 -14.04 -5.03 22.78
N ARG A 108 -14.98 -5.68 22.08
CA ARG A 108 -16.34 -5.89 22.56
C ARG A 108 -16.83 -7.30 22.25
N ARG A 109 -17.81 -7.76 23.05
CA ARG A 109 -18.58 -8.98 22.83
C ARG A 109 -20.07 -8.64 22.74
N TYR A 110 -20.77 -9.28 21.80
CA TYR A 110 -22.22 -9.14 21.63
C TYR A 110 -22.78 -10.34 20.85
N SER A 111 -24.10 -10.49 20.83
CA SER A 111 -24.81 -11.44 19.96
C SER A 111 -25.39 -10.72 18.75
N ARG A 112 -25.58 -11.44 17.63
CA ARG A 112 -26.30 -10.92 16.45
C ARG A 112 -27.43 -11.85 16.05
N THR A 113 -28.50 -11.24 15.54
CA THR A 113 -29.62 -11.93 14.89
C THR A 113 -29.73 -11.62 13.39
N SER A 114 -28.98 -10.61 12.93
CA SER A 114 -28.85 -10.26 11.52
C SER A 114 -27.60 -9.39 11.29
N PRO A 115 -27.26 -9.07 10.04
CA PRO A 115 -26.20 -8.11 9.76
C PRO A 115 -26.43 -6.71 10.40
N SER A 116 -27.66 -6.23 10.49
CA SER A 116 -27.95 -4.92 11.08
C SER A 116 -28.34 -4.97 12.56
N ASN A 117 -28.65 -6.14 13.11
CA ASN A 117 -29.15 -6.27 14.48
C ASN A 117 -28.15 -6.97 15.41
N ARG A 118 -27.84 -6.31 16.54
CA ARG A 118 -26.95 -6.79 17.58
C ARG A 118 -27.49 -6.48 18.98
N SER A 119 -27.16 -7.33 19.95
CA SER A 119 -27.45 -7.07 21.36
C SER A 119 -26.65 -5.88 21.89
N VAL A 120 -26.96 -5.48 23.13
CA VAL A 120 -26.08 -4.58 23.90
C VAL A 120 -24.67 -5.17 23.95
N GLU A 121 -23.67 -4.32 23.72
CA GLU A 121 -22.27 -4.72 23.73
C GLU A 121 -21.69 -4.74 25.15
N LEU A 122 -20.93 -5.79 25.44
CA LEU A 122 -20.02 -5.82 26.58
C LEU A 122 -18.65 -5.33 26.11
N LYS A 123 -18.24 -4.16 26.58
CA LYS A 123 -16.89 -3.63 26.32
C LYS A 123 -15.87 -4.34 27.20
N LEU A 124 -14.93 -5.04 26.58
CA LEU A 124 -13.88 -5.80 27.26
C LEU A 124 -12.61 -4.98 27.44
N LYS A 125 -12.31 -4.09 26.48
CA LYS A 125 -11.13 -3.22 26.50
C LYS A 125 -11.38 -1.98 25.65
N GLU A 126 -10.81 -0.86 26.06
CA GLU A 126 -10.67 0.35 25.25
C GLU A 126 -9.31 0.98 25.57
N GLN A 127 -8.63 1.47 24.54
CA GLN A 127 -7.37 2.19 24.68
C GLN A 127 -7.14 3.15 23.51
N SER A 128 -6.18 4.06 23.68
CA SER A 128 -5.74 4.93 22.59
C SER A 128 -5.02 4.12 21.51
N SER A 129 -5.21 4.52 20.25
CA SER A 129 -4.47 4.03 19.10
C SER A 129 -4.23 5.14 18.09
N LEU A 130 -3.88 6.33 18.58
CA LEU A 130 -3.68 7.53 17.78
C LEU A 130 -2.70 7.25 16.63
N GLY A 131 -3.16 7.41 15.39
CA GLY A 131 -2.32 7.27 14.20
C GLY A 131 -1.84 5.83 13.92
N MET A 132 -2.52 4.81 14.45
CA MET A 132 -2.09 3.43 14.31
C MET A 132 -2.35 2.83 12.92
N LEU A 133 -3.47 3.18 12.26
CA LEU A 133 -3.73 2.80 10.87
C LEU A 133 -3.32 3.91 9.89
N SER A 134 -3.01 3.53 8.65
CA SER A 134 -2.56 4.43 7.59
C SER A 134 -3.06 3.96 6.22
N SER A 135 -3.38 4.89 5.32
CA SER A 135 -3.62 4.58 3.90
C SER A 135 -2.34 4.32 3.11
N TYR A 136 -1.16 4.55 3.70
CA TYR A 136 0.13 4.43 3.03
C TYR A 136 0.91 3.17 3.40
N GLU A 137 0.60 2.55 4.54
CA GLU A 137 1.37 1.44 5.08
C GLU A 137 0.43 0.41 5.75
N PRO A 138 0.51 -0.88 5.37
CA PRO A 138 -0.24 -1.92 6.06
C PRO A 138 0.18 -2.06 7.53
N PHE A 139 -0.79 -1.96 8.43
CA PHE A 139 -0.60 -2.25 9.85
C PHE A 139 -0.63 -3.76 10.08
N MET A 140 0.53 -4.39 10.14
CA MET A 140 0.67 -5.84 10.34
C MET A 140 0.85 -6.20 11.81
N PHE A 141 0.16 -7.25 12.25
CA PHE A 141 0.22 -7.73 13.63
C PHE A 141 -0.10 -9.23 13.75
N THR A 142 0.40 -9.85 14.81
CA THR A 142 0.06 -11.21 15.21
C THR A 142 -0.90 -11.20 16.38
N MET A 143 -2.00 -11.93 16.24
CA MET A 143 -2.97 -12.21 17.30
C MET A 143 -2.71 -13.61 17.86
N ALA A 144 -2.41 -13.69 19.15
CA ALA A 144 -2.28 -14.92 19.92
C ALA A 144 -3.50 -15.08 20.84
N VAL A 145 -4.19 -16.21 20.76
CA VAL A 145 -5.39 -16.52 21.55
C VAL A 145 -5.15 -17.81 22.35
N ASN A 146 -5.05 -17.69 23.67
CA ASN A 146 -4.97 -18.84 24.57
C ASN A 146 -6.37 -19.36 24.88
N HIS A 147 -6.69 -20.55 24.36
CA HIS A 147 -8.02 -21.15 24.53
C HIS A 147 -8.24 -21.79 25.91
N THR A 148 -7.22 -21.87 26.76
CA THR A 148 -7.33 -22.40 28.12
C THR A 148 -7.98 -21.39 29.06
N ASP A 149 -7.61 -20.12 28.92
CA ASP A 149 -7.98 -19.07 29.87
C ASP A 149 -8.58 -17.81 29.19
N GLY A 150 -8.71 -17.85 27.86
CA GLY A 150 -9.26 -16.77 27.03
C GLY A 150 -8.34 -15.57 26.90
N PHE A 151 -7.05 -15.65 27.27
CA PHE A 151 -6.13 -14.53 27.15
C PHE A 151 -5.76 -14.27 25.69
N VAL A 152 -5.82 -13.00 25.27
CA VAL A 152 -5.53 -12.59 23.90
C VAL A 152 -4.52 -11.45 23.90
N GLN A 153 -3.54 -11.58 23.01
CA GLN A 153 -2.50 -10.58 22.77
C GLN A 153 -2.42 -10.25 21.28
N LEU A 154 -2.37 -8.97 20.95
CA LEU A 154 -2.05 -8.50 19.61
C LEU A 154 -0.71 -7.76 19.66
N THR A 155 0.25 -8.24 18.87
CA THR A 155 1.62 -7.71 18.80
C THR A 155 1.89 -7.24 17.39
N ARG A 156 2.26 -5.98 17.23
CA ARG A 156 2.65 -5.41 15.93
C ARG A 156 3.91 -6.12 15.45
N ASP A 157 4.03 -6.33 14.14
CA ASP A 157 5.24 -6.92 13.59
C ASP A 157 6.49 -6.10 13.95
N GLY A 158 7.50 -6.78 14.50
CA GLY A 158 8.75 -6.16 14.95
C GLY A 158 8.72 -5.60 16.37
N ASP A 159 7.55 -5.46 17.00
CA ASP A 159 7.45 -5.04 18.40
C ASP A 159 7.73 -6.22 19.34
N LEU A 160 8.37 -5.94 20.48
CA LEU A 160 8.67 -6.95 21.51
C LEU A 160 7.49 -7.22 22.44
N HIS A 161 6.55 -6.27 22.55
CA HIS A 161 5.44 -6.32 23.49
C HIS A 161 4.12 -6.10 22.75
N PRO A 162 3.02 -6.73 23.20
CA PRO A 162 1.73 -6.53 22.60
C PRO A 162 1.25 -5.09 22.77
N PHE A 163 0.61 -4.56 21.73
CA PHE A 163 -0.04 -3.25 21.82
C PHE A 163 -1.43 -3.35 22.43
N LEU A 164 -2.07 -4.52 22.36
CA LEU A 164 -3.40 -4.76 22.92
C LEU A 164 -3.44 -6.13 23.60
N GLU A 165 -3.96 -6.14 24.83
CA GLU A 165 -4.17 -7.35 25.62
C GLU A 165 -5.54 -7.31 26.28
N PHE A 166 -6.26 -8.44 26.24
CA PHE A 166 -7.54 -8.62 26.92
C PHE A 166 -7.79 -10.09 27.25
N ARG A 167 -8.86 -10.36 28.00
CA ARG A 167 -9.25 -11.73 28.37
C ARG A 167 -10.74 -11.92 28.14
N ASP A 168 -11.09 -12.96 27.40
CA ASP A 168 -12.47 -13.42 27.27
C ASP A 168 -12.53 -14.95 27.14
N PRO A 169 -12.98 -15.68 28.18
CA PRO A 169 -13.14 -17.13 28.12
C PRO A 169 -14.12 -17.65 27.06
N LYS A 170 -14.97 -16.78 26.48
CA LYS A 170 -15.93 -17.16 25.43
C LYS A 170 -15.38 -16.95 24.00
N ILE A 171 -14.15 -16.46 23.85
CA ILE A 171 -13.60 -16.16 22.52
C ILE A 171 -13.52 -17.43 21.67
N SER A 172 -13.87 -17.30 20.39
CA SER A 172 -13.74 -18.39 19.42
C SER A 172 -13.06 -17.90 18.16
N THR A 173 -11.98 -18.57 17.77
CA THR A 173 -11.25 -18.29 16.53
C THR A 173 -11.66 -19.21 15.40
N ASN A 174 -12.80 -19.92 15.48
CA ASN A 174 -13.21 -20.87 14.43
C ASN A 174 -13.49 -20.17 13.10
N TYR A 175 -14.02 -18.95 13.17
CA TYR A 175 -14.29 -18.10 12.02
C TYR A 175 -13.82 -16.68 12.28
N ILE A 176 -13.28 -16.05 11.24
CA ILE A 176 -12.89 -14.64 11.24
C ILE A 176 -13.64 -13.88 10.15
N GLY A 177 -14.21 -12.74 10.50
CA GLY A 177 -14.85 -11.81 9.58
C GLY A 177 -14.15 -10.46 9.63
N PHE A 178 -14.27 -9.70 8.55
CA PHE A 178 -13.70 -8.35 8.45
C PHE A 178 -14.78 -7.39 7.94
N CYS A 179 -14.80 -6.17 8.46
CA CYS A 179 -15.66 -5.12 7.92
C CYS A 179 -15.06 -3.73 8.12
N ASN A 180 -15.60 -2.77 7.37
CA ASN A 180 -15.34 -1.37 7.58
C ASN A 180 -16.54 -0.68 8.22
N TRP A 181 -16.33 0.53 8.74
CA TRP A 181 -17.40 1.42 9.12
C TRP A 181 -17.90 2.25 7.93
N ASP A 182 -17.16 3.29 7.56
CA ASP A 182 -17.50 4.29 6.54
C ASP A 182 -16.40 4.45 5.47
N VAL A 183 -15.15 4.09 5.77
CA VAL A 183 -14.02 4.17 4.85
C VAL A 183 -13.68 2.82 4.21
N PRO A 184 -13.23 2.76 2.94
CA PRO A 184 -12.73 1.53 2.34
C PRO A 184 -11.51 0.98 3.08
N LEU A 185 -11.46 -0.33 3.29
CA LEU A 185 -10.32 -1.01 3.92
C LEU A 185 -9.87 -2.24 3.13
N VAL A 186 -8.58 -2.53 3.25
CA VAL A 186 -7.98 -3.79 2.82
C VAL A 186 -7.51 -4.56 4.05
N PHE A 187 -7.99 -5.78 4.19
CA PHE A 187 -7.55 -6.72 5.22
C PHE A 187 -6.62 -7.76 4.61
N PHE A 188 -5.45 -7.94 5.22
CA PHE A 188 -4.53 -9.02 4.95
C PHE A 188 -4.71 -10.09 6.01
N TYR A 189 -4.89 -11.35 5.60
CA TYR A 189 -5.17 -12.43 6.54
C TYR A 189 -4.58 -13.75 6.05
N ASP A 190 -4.53 -14.77 6.93
CA ASP A 190 -3.86 -16.03 6.63
C ASP A 190 -2.42 -15.75 6.13
N CYS A 191 -1.71 -14.85 6.84
CA CYS A 191 -0.36 -14.40 6.51
C CYS A 191 0.70 -15.31 7.13
N PRO A 192 1.84 -15.57 6.46
CA PRO A 192 2.99 -16.27 7.07
C PRO A 192 3.45 -15.58 8.36
N LEU A 193 3.55 -16.33 9.47
CA LEU A 193 3.93 -15.80 10.79
C LEU A 193 5.38 -15.31 10.86
N GLU A 194 6.28 -15.99 10.15
CA GLU A 194 7.63 -15.50 9.92
C GLU A 194 7.67 -14.74 8.60
N ILE A 195 8.20 -13.51 8.63
CA ILE A 195 8.56 -12.80 7.40
C ILE A 195 9.85 -13.46 6.91
N ASP A 196 9.72 -14.46 6.05
CA ASP A 196 10.88 -15.12 5.46
C ASP A 196 11.60 -14.14 4.50
N ARG A 197 12.57 -13.41 5.04
CA ARG A 197 13.47 -12.54 4.28
C ARG A 197 14.61 -13.31 3.59
N ARG A 198 14.69 -14.65 3.75
CA ARG A 198 15.84 -15.47 3.34
C ARG A 198 15.53 -16.48 2.22
N ASN A 199 14.28 -16.85 1.97
CA ASN A 199 13.91 -17.71 0.82
C ASN A 199 13.55 -16.93 -0.44
N SER A 200 14.50 -16.12 -0.92
CA SER A 200 14.44 -15.56 -2.27
C SER A 200 14.73 -16.58 -3.38
N PHE A 201 15.01 -17.86 -3.06
CA PHE A 201 15.52 -18.81 -4.05
C PHE A 201 14.85 -20.17 -4.17
N LEU A 202 13.95 -20.58 -3.27
CA LEU A 202 13.21 -21.84 -3.44
C LEU A 202 11.92 -21.80 -2.64
N LEU A 203 10.78 -21.54 -3.30
CA LEU A 203 9.49 -22.14 -2.94
C LEU A 203 8.53 -22.01 -4.13
N PHE A 204 8.20 -23.16 -4.69
CA PHE A 204 7.36 -23.37 -5.86
C PHE A 204 5.90 -23.08 -5.51
N TRP A 205 5.38 -21.89 -5.83
CA TRP A 205 3.96 -21.55 -5.62
C TRP A 205 3.23 -21.19 -6.92
N LYS A 206 2.99 -22.20 -7.75
CA LYS A 206 1.89 -22.11 -8.74
C LYS A 206 0.56 -21.97 -7.97
N ARG A 207 -0.04 -20.77 -7.97
CA ARG A 207 -1.44 -20.49 -8.45
C ARG A 207 -2.11 -19.20 -7.91
N LEU A 208 -1.45 -18.28 -7.19
CA LEU A 208 -2.06 -16.98 -6.78
C LEU A 208 -1.05 -15.80 -6.78
N GLU A 209 -0.13 -15.74 -7.74
CA GLU A 209 1.01 -14.81 -7.79
C GLU A 209 0.66 -13.34 -8.18
N TYR A 210 -0.61 -12.97 -8.38
CA TYR A 210 -0.98 -11.64 -8.91
C TYR A 210 -1.28 -10.58 -7.85
N LEU A 211 -1.32 -10.94 -6.57
CA LEU A 211 -1.72 -10.02 -5.50
C LEU A 211 -0.56 -9.13 -4.99
N PHE A 212 0.71 -9.50 -5.28
CA PHE A 212 1.90 -8.88 -4.68
C PHE A 212 2.94 -8.48 -5.74
N ASN A 213 2.47 -7.87 -6.83
CA ASN A 213 3.26 -7.55 -8.01
C ASN A 213 4.23 -6.36 -7.83
N TYR A 214 4.36 -5.83 -6.60
CA TYR A 214 5.18 -4.67 -6.23
C TYR A 214 6.42 -5.02 -5.41
N ARG A 215 6.77 -6.31 -5.31
CA ARG A 215 7.99 -6.76 -4.59
C ARG A 215 9.24 -6.17 -5.21
N GLY A 216 10.20 -5.74 -4.37
CA GLY A 216 11.46 -5.17 -4.80
C GLY A 216 11.36 -3.75 -5.39
N CYS A 217 10.15 -3.17 -5.48
CA CYS A 217 9.98 -1.76 -5.80
C CYS A 217 10.42 -0.87 -4.64
N LYS A 218 10.83 0.35 -4.95
CA LYS A 218 10.88 1.48 -4.01
C LYS A 218 9.47 2.05 -3.81
N GLN A 219 9.22 2.71 -2.68
CA GLN A 219 7.91 3.28 -2.33
C GLN A 219 7.99 4.80 -2.12
N TYR A 220 7.01 5.55 -2.65
CA TYR A 220 6.82 6.97 -2.40
C TYR A 220 5.36 7.28 -2.05
N ASN A 221 5.14 8.05 -0.97
CA ASN A 221 3.81 8.40 -0.46
C ASN A 221 3.53 9.89 -0.68
N THR A 222 2.38 10.24 -1.24
CA THR A 222 2.04 11.63 -1.58
C THR A 222 1.29 12.32 -0.44
N ASN A 223 2.03 12.74 0.59
CA ASN A 223 1.44 13.32 1.80
C ASN A 223 1.20 14.84 1.72
N ASP A 224 1.80 15.51 0.74
CA ASP A 224 1.98 16.97 0.77
C ASP A 224 1.16 17.74 -0.29
N GLY A 225 0.40 17.03 -1.12
CA GLY A 225 -0.50 17.59 -2.16
C GLY A 225 0.22 18.18 -3.38
N TYR A 226 -0.51 18.42 -4.48
CA TYR A 226 0.03 18.69 -5.82
C TYR A 226 1.10 19.79 -5.93
N GLU A 227 0.91 20.86 -5.14
CA GLU A 227 1.71 22.09 -5.17
C GLU A 227 2.97 22.01 -4.30
N PHE A 228 3.24 20.89 -3.64
CA PHE A 228 4.46 20.71 -2.88
C PHE A 228 5.70 20.56 -3.77
N ALA A 229 6.87 20.90 -3.23
CA ALA A 229 8.16 20.68 -3.87
C ALA A 229 8.56 19.20 -3.75
N HIS A 230 7.89 18.35 -4.53
CA HIS A 230 8.15 16.90 -4.52
C HIS A 230 9.56 16.59 -5.00
N PRO A 231 10.22 15.55 -4.44
CA PRO A 231 11.48 15.06 -4.96
C PRO A 231 11.29 14.53 -6.38
N TYR A 232 12.32 14.74 -7.21
CA TYR A 232 12.45 14.17 -8.53
C TYR A 232 13.63 13.20 -8.51
N PHE A 233 13.40 11.95 -8.88
CA PHE A 233 14.40 10.90 -8.84
C PHE A 233 15.11 10.78 -10.19
N LEU A 234 16.43 10.72 -10.17
CA LEU A 234 17.25 10.53 -11.36
C LEU A 234 16.99 9.13 -11.96
N THR A 235 16.46 9.07 -13.18
CA THR A 235 16.04 7.80 -13.80
C THR A 235 17.21 6.91 -14.18
N SER A 236 18.39 7.47 -14.46
CA SER A 236 19.62 6.69 -14.69
C SER A 236 20.20 6.08 -13.41
N GLY A 237 19.72 6.49 -12.24
CA GLY A 237 20.07 5.91 -10.95
C GLY A 237 19.14 4.78 -10.50
N PHE A 238 18.19 4.36 -11.33
CA PHE A 238 17.28 3.26 -11.02
C PHE A 238 17.94 1.91 -11.21
N ASP A 239 17.83 1.06 -10.20
CA ASP A 239 18.46 -0.25 -10.14
C ASP A 239 17.81 -1.25 -11.11
N ASN A 240 16.51 -1.06 -11.41
CA ASN A 240 15.70 -1.96 -12.20
C ASN A 240 15.31 -1.40 -13.59
N ALA A 241 15.82 -0.22 -13.96
CA ALA A 241 15.63 0.31 -15.30
C ALA A 241 16.33 -0.56 -16.35
N LYS A 242 15.64 -0.85 -17.47
CA LYS A 242 16.18 -1.69 -18.55
C LYS A 242 16.28 -0.89 -19.84
N VAL A 243 17.45 -0.90 -20.46
CA VAL A 243 17.61 -0.34 -21.82
C VAL A 243 17.62 -1.49 -22.82
N THR A 244 16.68 -1.47 -23.76
CA THR A 244 16.61 -2.49 -24.83
C THR A 244 17.64 -2.22 -25.93
N SER A 245 17.85 -3.17 -26.83
CA SER A 245 18.73 -3.01 -28.00
C SER A 245 18.32 -1.88 -28.94
N GLY A 246 17.06 -1.43 -28.88
CA GLY A 246 16.55 -0.27 -29.64
C GLY A 246 16.74 1.08 -28.93
N ASN A 247 17.58 1.15 -27.89
CA ASN A 247 17.73 2.31 -27.01
C ASN A 247 16.43 2.76 -26.34
N VAL A 248 15.51 1.83 -26.09
CA VAL A 248 14.26 2.11 -25.36
C VAL A 248 14.54 1.90 -23.88
N THR A 249 14.34 2.94 -23.07
CA THR A 249 14.41 2.83 -21.61
C THR A 249 13.06 2.38 -21.08
N GLN A 250 13.03 1.21 -20.45
CA GLN A 250 11.86 0.65 -19.79
C GLN A 250 11.96 0.94 -18.30
N LEU A 251 10.91 1.53 -17.74
CA LEU A 251 10.74 1.77 -16.31
C LEU A 251 9.47 1.03 -15.86
N ARG A 252 9.54 0.28 -14.77
CA ARG A 252 8.35 -0.36 -14.20
C ARG A 252 7.99 0.30 -12.88
N MET A 253 6.70 0.53 -12.70
CA MET A 253 6.16 1.28 -11.58
C MET A 253 4.70 0.89 -11.32
N GLY A 254 4.11 1.42 -10.27
CA GLY A 254 2.69 1.28 -10.03
C GLY A 254 2.13 2.36 -9.11
N VAL A 255 0.81 2.45 -9.11
CA VAL A 255 0.06 3.44 -8.33
C VAL A 255 -1.09 2.75 -7.61
N LEU A 256 -1.15 2.91 -6.30
CA LEU A 256 -2.28 2.50 -5.45
C LEU A 256 -2.99 3.75 -4.94
N GLY A 257 -4.31 3.77 -5.11
CA GLY A 257 -5.18 4.84 -4.66
C GLY A 257 -6.35 5.09 -5.61
N ASN A 258 -7.15 6.11 -5.34
CA ASN A 258 -8.47 6.23 -5.97
C ASN A 258 -8.44 6.89 -7.35
N ASN A 259 -7.65 7.95 -7.53
CA ASN A 259 -7.62 8.80 -8.73
C ASN A 259 -6.38 9.70 -8.71
N ASP A 260 -6.16 10.44 -9.80
CA ASP A 260 -5.17 11.53 -9.89
C ASP A 260 -3.73 11.10 -9.55
N GLY A 261 -3.27 9.99 -10.15
CA GLY A 261 -1.87 9.60 -10.12
C GLY A 261 -1.04 10.45 -11.07
N HIS A 262 -0.37 11.49 -10.57
CA HIS A 262 0.47 12.36 -11.39
C HIS A 262 1.92 11.85 -11.43
N ILE A 263 2.42 11.63 -12.63
CA ILE A 263 3.80 11.27 -12.92
C ILE A 263 4.40 12.39 -13.75
N ARG A 264 5.46 13.00 -13.26
CA ARG A 264 6.11 14.16 -13.86
C ARG A 264 7.47 13.75 -14.42
N LEU A 265 7.73 14.07 -15.67
CA LEU A 265 8.99 13.81 -16.35
C LEU A 265 9.69 15.15 -16.58
N SER A 266 10.97 15.22 -16.20
CA SER A 266 11.75 16.46 -16.24
C SER A 266 13.18 16.24 -16.73
N PRO A 267 13.80 17.25 -17.38
CA PRO A 267 15.24 17.27 -17.61
C PRO A 267 16.09 17.43 -16.33
N LYS A 268 15.52 17.88 -15.20
CA LYS A 268 16.28 18.14 -13.97
C LYS A 268 15.51 17.88 -12.68
N GLU A 269 16.25 17.76 -11.59
CA GLU A 269 15.74 17.50 -10.23
C GLU A 269 14.82 18.61 -9.71
N PHE A 270 15.13 19.87 -10.01
CA PHE A 270 14.37 21.03 -9.54
C PHE A 270 13.85 21.86 -10.73
N PRO A 271 12.71 21.48 -11.34
CA PRO A 271 12.17 22.16 -12.51
C PRO A 271 11.39 23.43 -12.14
N PHE A 272 12.00 24.36 -11.41
CA PHE A 272 11.35 25.56 -10.87
C PHE A 272 11.95 26.89 -11.37
N ASP A 273 12.43 26.89 -12.60
CA ASP A 273 13.17 27.99 -13.23
C ASP A 273 12.76 28.13 -14.70
N ASN A 274 11.44 28.02 -14.94
CA ASN A 274 10.84 27.99 -16.28
C ASN A 274 11.27 26.77 -17.09
N THR A 275 11.20 25.60 -16.46
CA THR A 275 11.56 24.32 -17.08
C THR A 275 10.37 23.69 -17.75
N GLU A 276 10.56 23.27 -18.99
CA GLU A 276 9.60 22.44 -19.70
C GLU A 276 9.58 21.04 -19.09
N MET A 277 8.38 20.55 -18.81
CA MET A 277 8.15 19.24 -18.22
C MET A 277 6.89 18.61 -18.79
N HIS A 278 6.84 17.28 -18.69
CA HIS A 278 5.67 16.49 -19.08
C HIS A 278 5.02 15.94 -17.83
N GLU A 279 3.70 15.86 -17.85
CA GLU A 279 2.93 15.24 -16.80
C GLU A 279 1.94 14.26 -17.40
N ILE A 280 1.97 13.05 -16.86
CA ILE A 280 0.99 12.01 -17.11
C ILE A 280 0.09 11.96 -15.88
N VAL A 281 -1.20 12.25 -16.07
CA VAL A 281 -2.23 12.15 -15.04
C VAL A 281 -2.99 10.86 -15.27
N LEU A 282 -2.75 9.85 -14.43
CA LEU A 282 -3.47 8.58 -14.44
C LEU A 282 -4.79 8.73 -13.68
N SER A 283 -5.90 8.35 -14.31
CA SER A 283 -7.21 8.32 -13.65
C SER A 283 -7.64 9.64 -13.01
N GLY A 284 -7.44 10.76 -13.69
CA GLY A 284 -8.01 12.04 -13.28
C GLY A 284 -9.52 12.13 -13.50
N TRP A 285 -10.09 13.25 -13.05
CA TRP A 285 -11.52 13.55 -13.14
C TRP A 285 -12.39 12.43 -12.56
N ALA A 286 -12.20 12.14 -11.26
CA ALA A 286 -12.90 11.07 -10.56
C ALA A 286 -12.68 9.69 -11.21
N ASN A 287 -11.42 9.38 -11.55
CA ASN A 287 -11.02 8.08 -12.10
C ASN A 287 -11.68 7.76 -13.46
N THR A 288 -11.82 8.76 -14.33
CA THR A 288 -12.47 8.60 -15.65
C THR A 288 -11.54 8.82 -16.83
N LYS A 289 -10.44 9.55 -16.65
CA LYS A 289 -9.56 9.94 -17.76
C LYS A 289 -8.08 9.80 -17.42
N THR A 290 -7.29 9.52 -18.44
CA THR A 290 -5.84 9.66 -18.38
C THR A 290 -5.42 10.73 -19.37
N VAL A 291 -4.61 11.69 -18.91
CA VAL A 291 -4.21 12.87 -19.71
C VAL A 291 -2.70 13.01 -19.70
N VAL A 292 -2.13 13.35 -20.84
CA VAL A 292 -0.74 13.77 -20.96
C VAL A 292 -0.71 15.23 -21.33
N ARG A 293 0.07 16.01 -20.60
CA ARG A 293 0.28 17.43 -20.86
C ARG A 293 1.73 17.82 -20.75
N ARG A 294 2.12 18.84 -21.49
CA ARG A 294 3.40 19.54 -21.38
C ARG A 294 3.15 20.96 -20.90
N TYR A 295 3.99 21.44 -19.99
CA TYR A 295 3.93 22.82 -19.50
C TYR A 295 5.28 23.26 -18.93
N PHE A 296 5.43 24.57 -18.74
CA PHE A 296 6.57 25.13 -18.02
C PHE A 296 6.26 25.26 -16.54
N ARG A 297 7.27 25.10 -15.69
CA ARG A 297 7.13 25.30 -14.25
C ARG A 297 8.17 26.27 -13.72
N THR A 298 7.71 27.24 -12.94
CA THR A 298 8.53 28.32 -12.33
C THR A 298 8.59 28.24 -10.81
N SER A 299 7.69 27.47 -10.19
CA SER A 299 7.73 27.14 -8.76
C SER A 299 6.85 25.92 -8.49
N PRO A 300 6.87 25.36 -7.27
CA PRO A 300 5.93 24.30 -6.92
C PRO A 300 4.46 24.71 -7.12
N GLN A 301 4.10 25.97 -6.87
CA GLN A 301 2.73 26.48 -7.00
C GLN A 301 2.38 27.02 -8.40
N HIS A 302 3.37 27.39 -9.22
CA HIS A 302 3.13 28.07 -10.49
C HIS A 302 3.60 27.24 -11.69
N ARG A 303 2.66 26.99 -12.60
CA ARG A 303 2.88 26.43 -13.93
C ARG A 303 2.34 27.39 -15.00
N GLY A 304 2.97 27.39 -16.17
CA GLY A 304 2.49 28.09 -17.34
C GLY A 304 1.33 27.36 -18.02
N ASP A 305 0.95 27.84 -19.19
CA ASP A 305 -0.10 27.24 -20.01
C ASP A 305 0.23 25.78 -20.37
N GLU A 306 -0.79 24.93 -20.32
CA GLU A 306 -0.66 23.52 -20.65
C GLU A 306 -0.95 23.24 -22.12
N ILE A 307 -0.11 22.43 -22.73
CA ILE A 307 -0.34 21.83 -24.05
C ILE A 307 -0.76 20.38 -23.80
N LYS A 308 -2.02 20.07 -24.08
CA LYS A 308 -2.52 18.69 -24.01
C LYS A 308 -1.97 17.88 -25.17
N LEU A 309 -1.27 16.81 -24.87
CA LEU A 309 -0.64 15.92 -25.84
C LEU A 309 -1.51 14.70 -26.13
N GLU A 310 -2.19 14.15 -25.11
CA GLU A 310 -3.03 12.97 -25.23
C GLU A 310 -4.14 12.99 -24.17
N GLU A 311 -5.31 12.43 -24.49
CA GLU A 311 -6.41 12.24 -23.54
C GLU A 311 -7.21 11.00 -23.92
N GLN A 312 -7.42 10.12 -22.95
CA GLN A 312 -8.16 8.88 -23.14
C GLN A 312 -9.07 8.58 -21.95
N PHE A 313 -10.14 7.84 -22.21
CA PHE A 313 -10.99 7.31 -21.14
C PHE A 313 -10.27 6.18 -20.40
N SER A 314 -10.30 6.25 -19.07
CA SER A 314 -9.66 5.28 -18.18
C SER A 314 -10.51 5.02 -16.93
N ASN A 315 -11.80 4.77 -17.14
CA ASN A 315 -12.77 4.52 -16.07
C ASN A 315 -12.29 3.40 -15.14
N GLY A 316 -12.11 3.72 -13.86
CA GLY A 316 -11.72 2.75 -12.84
C GLY A 316 -10.31 2.19 -13.02
N LEU A 317 -9.41 2.90 -13.71
CA LEU A 317 -8.05 2.43 -13.96
C LEU A 317 -7.21 2.33 -12.66
N LEU A 318 -7.38 3.28 -11.73
CA LEU A 318 -6.77 3.20 -10.39
C LEU A 318 -7.74 2.59 -9.37
N SER A 319 -7.20 2.00 -8.31
CA SER A 319 -7.97 1.38 -7.23
C SER A 319 -7.29 1.56 -5.89
N VAL A 320 -8.08 1.82 -4.85
CA VAL A 320 -7.61 1.82 -3.44
C VAL A 320 -7.29 0.43 -2.92
N TYR A 321 -7.63 -0.64 -3.66
CA TYR A 321 -7.47 -2.01 -3.20
C TYR A 321 -6.32 -2.76 -3.87
N ARG A 322 -5.97 -2.39 -5.10
CA ARG A 322 -4.96 -3.06 -5.90
C ARG A 322 -4.17 -2.03 -6.69
N PRO A 323 -2.83 -2.06 -6.62
CA PRO A 323 -2.04 -1.14 -7.41
C PRO A 323 -2.20 -1.43 -8.89
N LEU A 324 -2.32 -0.38 -9.69
CA LEU A 324 -2.08 -0.46 -11.12
C LEU A 324 -0.56 -0.61 -11.30
N MET A 325 -0.08 -1.81 -11.61
CA MET A 325 1.30 -2.01 -12.03
C MET A 325 1.42 -1.90 -13.55
N PHE A 326 2.43 -1.17 -14.02
CA PHE A 326 2.66 -0.95 -15.43
C PHE A 326 4.13 -0.68 -15.76
N ARG A 327 4.47 -0.95 -17.01
CA ARG A 327 5.73 -0.57 -17.64
C ARG A 327 5.55 0.68 -18.49
N MET A 328 6.50 1.60 -18.39
CA MET A 328 6.66 2.76 -19.24
C MET A 328 7.86 2.56 -20.17
N ASP A 329 7.61 2.58 -21.48
CA ASP A 329 8.64 2.52 -22.51
C ASP A 329 8.92 3.94 -23.03
N LEU A 330 10.15 4.40 -22.85
CA LEU A 330 10.66 5.69 -23.31
C LEU A 330 11.52 5.46 -24.57
N HIS A 331 10.97 5.77 -25.74
CA HIS A 331 11.68 5.59 -27.00
C HIS A 331 12.55 6.81 -27.36
N PRO A 332 13.66 6.58 -28.08
CA PRO A 332 14.36 7.66 -28.76
C PRO A 332 13.39 8.42 -29.67
N GLY A 333 13.47 9.75 -29.68
CA GLY A 333 12.56 10.61 -30.46
C GLY A 333 11.29 11.04 -29.73
N GLY A 334 11.10 10.61 -28.47
CA GLY A 334 10.08 11.18 -27.58
C GLY A 334 8.74 10.46 -27.59
N ARG A 335 8.66 9.28 -28.20
CA ARG A 335 7.49 8.39 -28.08
C ARG A 335 7.50 7.70 -26.72
N VAL A 336 6.36 7.71 -26.03
CA VAL A 336 6.15 7.04 -24.74
C VAL A 336 4.96 6.10 -24.85
N GLN A 337 5.08 4.91 -24.27
CA GLN A 337 4.01 3.91 -24.22
C GLN A 337 3.89 3.33 -22.80
N LEU A 338 2.67 3.26 -22.26
CA LEU A 338 2.40 2.61 -20.98
C LEU A 338 1.65 1.30 -21.18
N PHE A 339 2.19 0.21 -20.62
CA PHE A 339 1.62 -1.13 -20.71
C PHE A 339 1.24 -1.62 -19.33
N ARG A 340 0.00 -2.04 -19.12
CA ARG A 340 -0.36 -2.74 -17.89
C ARG A 340 0.44 -4.03 -17.83
N ASP A 341 0.89 -4.43 -16.64
CA ASP A 341 1.61 -5.68 -16.50
C ASP A 341 0.80 -6.86 -17.06
N GLY A 342 1.45 -7.72 -17.84
CA GLY A 342 0.80 -8.85 -18.53
C GLY A 342 0.01 -8.48 -19.80
N HIS A 343 -0.10 -7.19 -20.15
CA HIS A 343 -0.73 -6.73 -21.39
C HIS A 343 0.30 -6.36 -22.46
N HIS A 344 0.01 -6.73 -23.72
CA HIS A 344 0.86 -6.39 -24.87
C HIS A 344 0.50 -5.07 -25.55
N GLN A 345 -0.71 -4.59 -25.38
CA GLN A 345 -1.15 -3.32 -25.96
C GLN A 345 -0.95 -2.21 -24.94
N PRO A 346 -0.42 -1.05 -25.37
CA PRO A 346 -0.29 0.07 -24.48
C PRO A 346 -1.70 0.56 -24.13
N PHE A 347 -1.94 0.83 -22.85
CA PHE A 347 -3.17 1.49 -22.44
C PHE A 347 -3.07 3.00 -22.60
N LEU A 348 -1.87 3.58 -22.79
CA LEU A 348 -1.62 4.99 -23.10
C LEU A 348 -0.42 5.08 -24.04
N GLN A 349 -0.48 5.95 -25.04
CA GLN A 349 0.65 6.27 -25.92
C GLN A 349 0.62 7.73 -26.34
N PHE A 350 1.77 8.38 -26.37
CA PHE A 350 1.93 9.73 -26.95
C PHE A 350 3.33 9.90 -27.54
N GLU A 351 3.53 10.95 -28.32
CA GLU A 351 4.85 11.31 -28.88
C GLU A 351 5.09 12.81 -28.80
N ASP A 352 6.23 13.19 -28.26
CA ASP A 352 6.69 14.57 -28.24
C ASP A 352 8.21 14.65 -28.26
N ARG A 353 8.76 15.29 -29.31
CA ARG A 353 10.20 15.42 -29.52
C ARG A 353 10.91 16.25 -28.44
N LEU A 354 10.17 17.03 -27.65
CA LEU A 354 10.71 17.81 -26.53
C LEU A 354 10.76 17.02 -25.22
N LEU A 355 10.30 15.76 -25.20
CA LEU A 355 10.31 14.92 -24.01
C LEU A 355 11.73 14.77 -23.44
N SER A 356 11.85 15.07 -22.15
CA SER A 356 13.03 14.74 -21.35
C SER A 356 12.61 14.06 -20.05
N ALA A 357 13.06 12.82 -19.87
CA ALA A 357 12.74 11.97 -18.73
C ALA A 357 14.00 11.59 -17.91
N ASN A 358 14.94 12.53 -17.78
CA ASN A 358 16.12 12.36 -16.93
C ASN A 358 15.74 12.20 -15.45
N TYR A 359 14.65 12.85 -15.05
CA TYR A 359 14.12 12.77 -13.72
C TYR A 359 12.62 12.46 -13.74
N ILE A 360 12.16 11.73 -12.74
CA ILE A 360 10.75 11.40 -12.53
C ILE A 360 10.29 11.86 -11.15
N GLY A 361 9.16 12.55 -11.09
CA GLY A 361 8.51 12.97 -9.85
C GLY A 361 7.10 12.37 -9.75
N PHE A 362 6.65 12.17 -8.52
CA PHE A 362 5.31 11.65 -8.23
C PHE A 362 4.55 12.63 -7.35
N CYS A 363 3.27 12.82 -7.61
CA CYS A 363 2.40 13.58 -6.72
C CYS A 363 0.94 13.14 -6.87
N SER A 364 0.11 13.62 -5.95
CA SER A 364 -1.34 13.51 -6.03
C SER A 364 -1.98 14.88 -6.08
N TRP A 365 -3.26 14.93 -6.47
CA TRP A 365 -4.04 16.17 -6.38
C TRP A 365 -4.56 16.40 -4.96
N ASP A 366 -5.56 15.61 -4.56
CA ASP A 366 -6.31 15.75 -3.30
C ASP A 366 -6.49 14.42 -2.54
N VAL A 367 -5.97 13.32 -3.08
CA VAL A 367 -6.11 11.98 -2.50
C VAL A 367 -4.76 11.38 -2.09
N PRO A 368 -4.71 10.54 -1.04
CA PRO A 368 -3.52 9.80 -0.67
C PRO A 368 -3.20 8.76 -1.74
N LEU A 369 -1.98 8.78 -2.28
CA LEU A 369 -1.48 7.78 -3.22
C LEU A 369 -0.17 7.17 -2.72
N VAL A 370 -0.01 5.88 -3.02
CA VAL A 370 1.26 5.17 -2.90
C VAL A 370 1.77 4.88 -4.31
N PHE A 371 2.95 5.40 -4.61
CA PHE A 371 3.69 5.07 -5.82
C PHE A 371 4.72 3.99 -5.51
N PHE A 372 4.71 2.94 -6.33
CA PHE A 372 5.77 1.95 -6.40
C PHE A 372 6.63 2.30 -7.61
N TYR A 373 7.94 2.43 -7.45
CA TYR A 373 8.82 2.81 -8.55
C TYR A 373 10.13 2.04 -8.49
N ASP A 374 10.92 2.14 -9.56
CA ASP A 374 12.15 1.37 -9.70
C ASP A 374 11.91 -0.13 -9.41
N CYS A 375 10.86 -0.66 -10.02
CA CYS A 375 10.40 -2.04 -9.81
C CYS A 375 11.15 -3.03 -10.71
N PRO A 376 11.46 -4.25 -10.24
CA PRO A 376 12.03 -5.31 -11.09
C PRO A 376 11.15 -5.62 -12.31
N MET A 377 11.75 -5.73 -13.50
CA MET A 377 11.04 -6.04 -14.76
C MET A 377 10.54 -7.48 -14.87
N GLU A 378 11.11 -8.38 -14.07
CA GLU A 378 10.74 -9.78 -13.99
C GLU A 378 10.40 -10.12 -12.54
N ILE A 379 9.34 -10.89 -12.33
CA ILE A 379 9.00 -11.42 -11.00
C ILE A 379 9.07 -12.94 -11.09
N ASP A 380 9.92 -13.51 -10.23
CA ASP A 380 10.11 -14.95 -10.09
C ASP A 380 10.39 -15.67 -11.44
N GLY A 381 11.16 -15.00 -12.32
CA GLY A 381 11.57 -15.52 -13.64
C GLY A 381 10.49 -15.44 -14.73
N ARG A 382 9.38 -14.73 -14.51
CA ARG A 382 8.39 -14.42 -15.55
C ARG A 382 8.51 -12.95 -15.96
N SER A 383 8.62 -12.73 -17.27
CA SER A 383 8.58 -11.40 -17.86
C SER A 383 7.22 -10.75 -17.65
N CYS A 384 7.20 -9.44 -17.40
CA CYS A 384 5.97 -8.64 -17.48
C CYS A 384 5.39 -8.59 -18.91
N GLU A 385 6.13 -9.09 -19.91
CA GLU A 385 5.69 -9.29 -21.30
C GLU A 385 5.02 -10.67 -21.48
N GLY A 386 3.71 -10.72 -21.26
CA GLY A 386 2.83 -11.68 -21.95
C GLY A 386 2.49 -13.02 -21.31
N ASN A 387 1.32 -13.51 -21.73
CA ASN A 387 0.62 -14.78 -21.44
C ASN A 387 0.04 -14.97 -20.04
N ILE A 388 -0.68 -13.97 -19.54
CA ILE A 388 -1.70 -14.23 -18.52
C ILE A 388 -2.95 -13.45 -18.91
N ALA A 389 -3.94 -14.17 -19.46
CA ALA A 389 -5.26 -13.61 -19.69
C ALA A 389 -5.89 -13.24 -18.34
N PHE A 390 -6.19 -11.96 -18.14
CA PHE A 390 -6.98 -11.47 -17.03
C PHE A 390 -8.47 -11.68 -17.36
N THR A 391 -9.16 -12.50 -16.56
CA THR A 391 -10.62 -12.53 -16.47
C THR A 391 -11.04 -12.07 -15.08
#